data_AF-A0A843ENY7-F1
#
_entry.id   AF-A0A843ENY7-F1
#
_cell.length_a   1.000
_cell.length_b   1.000
_cell.length_c   1.000
_cell.angle_alpha   90.00
_cell.angle_beta   90.00
_cell.angle_gamma   90.00
#
_symmetry.space_group_name_H-M   'P 1'
#
loop_
_entity.id
_entity.type
_entity.pdbx_description
1 polymer ?
#
loop_
_entity_poly.entity_id
_entity_poly.type
_entity_poly.pdbx_seq_one_letter_code
_entity_poly.pdbx_strand_id
1 'polypeptide(L)' 'MNDVITEEKIDRYLDITRRALEKIKVVTPDRSFSKRLADDFLTMINSYYSDAKYYREQGDFVTAFASVNYAHGWLDCG' A
#
# COMPACT_ATOMS: atom_id res chain seq x y z
N MET A 1 15.56 10.75 17.88
CA MET A 1 15.03 9.89 16.82
C MET A 1 14.21 8.82 17.52
N ASN A 2 12.96 8.57 17.13
CA ASN A 2 12.16 7.48 17.70
C ASN A 2 12.33 6.26 16.80
N ASP A 3 13.10 5.28 17.28
CA ASP A 3 13.52 4.10 16.50
C ASP A 3 12.54 2.92 16.65
N VAL A 4 11.40 3.16 17.30
CA VAL A 4 10.36 2.15 17.55
C VAL A 4 9.14 2.46 16.70
N ILE A 5 8.60 1.42 16.07
CA ILE A 5 7.30 1.48 15.39
C ILE A 5 6.23 1.07 16.40
N THR A 6 5.33 2.01 16.72
CA THR A 6 4.20 1.75 17.62
C THR A 6 2.96 1.32 16.84
N GLU A 7 2.00 0.72 17.54
CA GLU A 7 0.71 0.32 16.95
C GLU A 7 -0.02 1.53 16.35
N GLU A 8 -0.05 2.66 17.06
CA GLU A 8 -0.69 3.89 16.56
C GLU A 8 -0.03 4.41 15.28
N LYS A 9 1.29 4.25 15.18
CA LYS A 9 2.04 4.63 13.97
C LYS A 9 1.66 3.73 12.80
N ILE A 10 1.55 2.42 13.01
CA ILE A 10 1.12 1.49 11.96
C ILE A 10 -0.31 1.78 11.53
N ASP A 11 -1.23 1.88 12.47
CA ASP A 11 -2.65 2.09 12.17
C ASP A 11 -2.86 3.40 11.41
N ARG A 12 -2.09 4.45 11.76
CA ARG A 12 -2.07 5.70 11.01
C ARG A 12 -1.59 5.51 9.56
N TYR A 13 -0.51 4.77 9.33
CA TYR A 13 0.02 4.56 7.98
C TYR A 13 -0.92 3.67 7.13
N LEU A 14 -1.51 2.65 7.73
CA LEU A 14 -2.53 1.82 7.08
C LEU A 14 -3.73 2.68 6.66
N ASP A 15 -4.22 3.57 7.54
CA ASP A 15 -5.32 4.49 7.20
C ASP A 15 -4.97 5.48 6.08
N ILE A 16 -3.74 6.04 6.09
CA ILE A 16 -3.29 6.93 5.01
C ILE A 16 -3.31 6.19 3.67
N THR A 17 -2.72 5.00 3.60
CA THR A 17 -2.68 4.20 2.37
C THR A 17 -4.08 3.76 1.94
N ARG A 18 -4.96 3.38 2.88
CA ARG A 18 -6.38 3.08 2.60
C ARG A 18 -7.08 4.27 1.92
N ARG A 19 -6.97 5.47 2.50
CA ARG A 19 -7.59 6.68 1.95
C ARG A 19 -7.00 7.08 0.60
N ALA A 20 -5.73 6.75 0.35
CA ALA A 20 -5.10 6.96 -0.95
C ALA A 20 -5.67 5.98 -1.98
N LEU A 21 -5.74 4.68 -1.66
CA LEU A 21 -6.35 3.63 -2.47
C LEU A 21 -7.79 3.96 -2.87
N GLU A 22 -8.59 4.47 -1.94
CA GLU A 22 -9.99 4.89 -2.20
C GLU A 22 -10.13 6.02 -3.22
N LYS A 23 -9.06 6.81 -3.45
CA LYS A 23 -9.05 7.92 -4.40
C LYS A 23 -8.51 7.53 -5.77
N ILE A 24 -7.92 6.35 -5.92
CA ILE A 24 -7.30 5.93 -7.18
C ILE A 24 -8.36 5.84 -8.28
N LYS A 25 -8.01 6.36 -9.46
CA LYS A 25 -8.79 6.23 -10.69
C LYS A 25 -7.87 5.78 -11.81
N VAL A 26 -8.22 4.68 -12.46
CA VAL A 26 -7.54 4.24 -13.68
C VAL A 26 -8.08 5.04 -14.85
N VAL A 27 -7.20 5.79 -15.53
CA VAL A 27 -7.57 6.68 -16.65
C VAL A 27 -7.14 6.13 -18.01
N THR A 28 -6.58 4.92 -18.05
CA THR A 28 -6.06 4.30 -19.27
C THR A 28 -7.19 3.69 -20.11
N PRO A 29 -7.08 3.70 -21.45
CA PRO A 29 -8.09 3.08 -22.32
C PRO A 29 -8.20 1.57 -22.12
N ASP A 30 -9.40 1.04 -22.18
CA ASP A 30 -9.63 -0.40 -22.12
C ASP A 30 -8.88 -1.15 -23.24
N ARG A 31 -8.43 -2.37 -22.92
CA ARG A 31 -7.65 -3.26 -23.82
C ARG A 31 -6.32 -2.66 -24.33
N SER A 32 -5.80 -1.61 -23.69
CA SER A 32 -4.47 -1.06 -23.97
C SER A 32 -3.36 -1.74 -23.17
N PHE A 33 -2.11 -1.61 -23.63
CA PHE A 33 -0.93 -2.00 -22.85
C PHE A 33 -0.88 -1.26 -21.51
N SER A 34 -1.16 0.04 -21.51
CA SER A 34 -1.19 0.88 -20.31
C SER A 34 -2.27 0.44 -19.31
N LYS A 35 -3.38 -0.14 -19.77
CA LYS A 35 -4.39 -0.72 -18.88
C LYS A 35 -3.85 -1.93 -18.13
N ARG A 36 -3.14 -2.83 -18.82
CA ARG A 36 -2.46 -3.97 -18.17
C ARG A 36 -1.44 -3.49 -17.14
N LEU A 37 -0.64 -2.49 -17.50
CA LEU A 37 0.33 -1.90 -16.58
C LEU A 37 -0.36 -1.31 -15.34
N ALA A 38 -1.45 -0.56 -15.51
CA ALA A 38 -2.22 -0.02 -14.39
C ALA A 38 -2.79 -1.13 -13.49
N ASP A 39 -3.27 -2.22 -14.07
CA ASP A 39 -3.78 -3.38 -13.32
C ASP A 39 -2.66 -4.11 -12.56
N ASP A 40 -1.45 -4.21 -13.13
CA ASP A 40 -0.27 -4.74 -12.46
C ASP A 40 0.13 -3.86 -11.26
N PHE A 41 0.14 -2.53 -11.42
CA PHE A 41 0.40 -1.59 -10.33
C PHE A 41 -0.63 -1.74 -9.21
N LEU A 42 -1.92 -1.76 -9.55
CA LEU A 42 -2.99 -1.99 -8.56
C LEU A 42 -2.83 -3.32 -7.84
N THR A 43 -2.41 -4.37 -8.56
CA THR A 43 -2.13 -5.68 -7.96
C THR A 43 -1.01 -5.57 -6.93
N MET A 44 0.07 -4.88 -7.26
CA MET A 44 1.20 -4.68 -6.34
C MET A 44 0.81 -3.86 -5.11
N ILE A 45 0.12 -2.74 -5.29
CA ILE A 45 -0.32 -1.89 -4.17
C ILE A 45 -1.22 -2.69 -3.23
N ASN A 46 -2.20 -3.43 -3.76
CA ASN A 46 -3.13 -4.21 -2.94
C ASN A 46 -2.44 -5.39 -2.23
N SER A 47 -1.49 -6.06 -2.89
CA SER A 47 -0.72 -7.16 -2.30
C SER A 47 0.06 -6.68 -1.07
N TYR A 48 0.87 -5.63 -1.21
CA TYR A 48 1.66 -5.10 -0.10
C TYR A 48 0.80 -4.46 0.99
N TYR A 49 -0.33 -3.83 0.64
CA TYR A 49 -1.27 -3.32 1.63
C TYR A 49 -1.93 -4.46 2.42
N SER A 50 -2.24 -5.59 1.76
CA SER A 50 -2.74 -6.79 2.42
C SER A 50 -1.70 -7.39 3.37
N ASP A 51 -0.45 -7.51 2.93
CA ASP A 51 0.66 -8.00 3.75
C ASP A 51 0.87 -7.11 4.98
N ALA A 52 0.80 -5.78 4.81
CA ALA A 52 0.92 -4.86 5.93
C ALA A 52 -0.13 -5.08 7.01
N LYS A 53 -1.39 -5.33 6.61
CA LYS A 53 -2.47 -5.67 7.56
C LYS A 53 -2.21 -7.01 8.25
N TYR A 54 -1.77 -8.02 7.48
CA TYR A 54 -1.43 -9.34 8.03
C TYR A 54 -0.34 -9.22 9.11
N TYR A 55 0.79 -8.57 8.81
CA TYR A 55 1.87 -8.41 9.78
C TYR A 55 1.48 -7.55 10.98
N ARG A 56 0.62 -6.55 10.78
CA ARG A 56 0.03 -5.77 11.89
C ARG A 56 -0.76 -6.67 12.83
N GLU A 57 -1.59 -7.57 12.32
CA GLU A 57 -2.35 -8.53 13.12
C GLU A 57 -1.46 -9.53 13.88
N GLN A 58 -0.30 -9.87 13.32
CA GLN A 58 0.69 -10.73 13.97
C GLN A 58 1.58 -9.99 14.99
N GLY A 59 1.47 -8.66 15.11
CA GLY A 59 2.32 -7.84 15.97
C GLY A 59 3.72 -7.56 15.41
N ASP A 60 4.01 -7.96 14.16
CA ASP A 60 5.26 -7.63 13.46
C ASP A 60 5.15 -6.23 12.83
N PHE A 61 5.30 -5.21 13.68
CA PHE A 61 5.14 -3.82 13.25
C PHE A 61 6.26 -3.34 12.33
N VAL A 62 7.47 -3.89 12.41
CA VAL A 62 8.56 -3.49 11.50
C VAL A 62 8.25 -3.94 10.09
N THR A 63 7.85 -5.20 9.91
CA THR A 63 7.48 -5.73 8.59
C THR A 63 6.20 -5.08 8.09
N ALA A 64 5.20 -4.87 8.97
CA ALA A 64 3.98 -4.15 8.60
C ALA A 64 4.30 -2.73 8.09
N PHE A 65 5.20 -2.02 8.77
CA PHE A 65 5.64 -0.69 8.35
C PHE A 65 6.33 -0.72 7.00
N ALA A 66 7.25 -1.68 6.77
CA ALA A 66 7.94 -1.82 5.50
C ALA A 66 6.93 -2.09 4.36
N SER A 67 6.00 -3.02 4.55
CA SER A 67 5.01 -3.38 3.55
C SER A 67 4.07 -2.23 3.20
N VAL A 68 3.56 -1.48 4.18
CA VAL A 68 2.65 -0.34 3.89
C VAL A 68 3.37 0.80 3.18
N ASN A 69 4.65 1.06 3.50
CA ASN A 69 5.43 2.06 2.79
C ASN A 69 5.75 1.61 1.37
N TYR A 70 5.99 0.32 1.14
CA TYR A 70 6.20 -0.20 -0.21
C TYR A 70 4.93 -0.15 -1.06
N ALA A 71 3.76 -0.45 -0.47
CA ALA A 71 2.47 -0.21 -1.11
C ALA A 71 2.29 1.27 -1.51
N HIS A 72 2.66 2.19 -0.63
CA HIS A 72 2.62 3.62 -0.92
C HIS A 72 3.61 4.01 -2.02
N GLY A 73 4.80 3.41 -2.06
CA GLY A 73 5.78 3.62 -3.13
C GLY A 73 5.26 3.21 -4.51
N TRP A 74 4.51 2.11 -4.60
CA TRP A 74 3.82 1.72 -5.84
C TRP A 74 2.70 2.69 -6.21
N LEU A 75 2.01 3.27 -5.22
CA LEU A 75 0.96 4.27 -5.44
C LEU A 75 1.55 5.58 -5.98
N ASP A 76 2.70 6.00 -5.46
CA ASP A 76 3.36 7.24 -5.89
C ASP A 76 3.97 7.16 -7.30
N CYS A 77 4.33 5.96 -7.78
CA CYS A 77 4.98 5.79 -9.08
C CYS A 77 4.03 5.46 -10.24
N GLY A 78 2.78 5.04 -9.97
CA GLY A 78 1.77 4.65 -10.96
C GLY A 78 0.81 5.76 -11.35
#